data_AF-A0A4R9PIP8-F1
#
_entry.id   AF-A0A4R9PIP8-F1
#
_cell.length_a   1.000
_cell.length_b   1.000
_cell.length_c   1.000
_cell.angle_alpha   90.00
_cell.angle_beta   90.00
_cell.angle_gamma   90.00
#
_symmetry.space_group_name_H-M   'P 1'
#
loop_
_entity.id
_entity.type
_entity.pdbx_description
1 polymer ?
#
loop_
_entity_poly.entity_id
_entity_poly.type
_entity_poly.pdbx_seq_one_letter_code
_entity_poly.pdbx_strand_id
1 'polypeptide(L)' 'EPRLKDTHLLPTVRGDLLAKLGRIDEARAEFRRAAGLTGNEKERALLLARADGG' A
#
# COMPACT_ATOMS: atom_id res chain seq x y z
N GLU A 1 7.59 23.49 -1.08
CA GLU A 1 8.19 22.30 -1.70
C GLU A 1 7.39 21.08 -1.26
N PRO A 2 6.75 20.30 -2.16
CA PRO A 2 5.78 19.30 -1.73
C PRO A 2 6.49 18.15 -1.02
N ARG A 3 6.11 17.96 0.25
CA ARG A 3 6.60 16.96 1.21
C ARG A 3 6.24 15.54 0.74
N LEU A 4 6.94 15.03 -0.26
CA LEU A 4 6.81 13.67 -0.80
C LEU A 4 7.56 12.61 0.04
N LYS A 5 7.72 12.83 1.34
CA LYS A 5 8.43 11.92 2.24
C LYS A 5 7.52 11.18 3.22
N ASP A 6 6.29 11.66 3.41
CA ASP A 6 5.33 11.12 4.39
C ASP A 6 4.00 10.71 3.76
N THR A 7 4.00 10.44 2.46
CA THR A 7 2.78 10.10 1.74
C THR A 7 2.75 8.59 1.56
N HIS A 8 1.70 7.94 2.07
CA HIS A 8 1.24 6.55 1.83
C HIS A 8 1.43 6.01 0.39
N LEU A 9 1.71 6.89 -0.58
CA LEU A 9 2.19 6.59 -1.94
C LEU A 9 3.42 5.66 -1.97
N LEU A 10 4.41 5.87 -1.10
CA LEU A 10 5.67 5.10 -1.14
C LEU A 10 5.46 3.58 -0.90
N PRO A 11 4.74 3.16 0.16
CA PRO A 11 4.39 1.75 0.34
C PRO A 11 3.36 1.24 -0.69
N THR A 12 2.46 2.10 -1.20
CA THR A 12 1.49 1.69 -2.23
C THR A 12 2.18 1.29 -3.55
N VAL A 13 3.08 2.15 -4.05
CA VAL A 13 3.86 1.87 -5.27
C VAL A 13 4.74 0.64 -5.10
N ARG A 14 5.31 0.44 -3.90
CA ARG A 14 6.09 -0.75 -3.58
C ARG A 14 5.23 -2.02 -3.62
N GLY A 15 4.02 -1.97 -3.06
CA GLY A 15 3.03 -3.05 -3.14
C GLY A 15 2.70 -3.44 -4.59
N ASP A 16 2.41 -2.45 -5.45
CA ASP A 16 2.12 -2.68 -6.87
C ASP A 16 3.29 -3.30 -7.64
N LEU A 17 4.53 -2.85 -7.38
CA LEU A 17 5.74 -3.41 -8.00
C LEU A 17 6.01 -4.85 -7.54
N LEU A 18 5.86 -5.12 -6.24
CA LEU A 18 6.02 -6.46 -5.69
C LEU A 18 4.97 -7.44 -6.23
N ALA A 19 3.72 -6.99 -6.37
CA ALA A 19 2.65 -7.78 -6.98
C ALA A 19 2.98 -8.14 -8.45
N LYS A 20 3.49 -7.17 -9.22
CA LYS A 20 3.96 -7.40 -10.60
C LYS A 20 5.14 -8.37 -10.70
N LEU A 21 5.97 -8.45 -9.67
CA LEU A 21 7.08 -9.40 -9.57
C LEU A 21 6.65 -10.78 -9.03
N GLY A 22 5.35 -10.99 -8.75
CA GLY A 22 4.84 -12.22 -8.15
C GLY A 22 5.19 -12.39 -6.66
N ARG A 23 5.76 -11.36 -6.02
CA ARG A 23 6.11 -11.33 -4.59
C ARG A 23 4.90 -10.91 -3.77
N ILE A 24 3.86 -11.75 -3.80
CA ILE A 24 2.54 -11.43 -3.25
C ILE A 24 2.62 -11.17 -1.74
N ASP A 25 3.31 -12.01 -0.96
CA ASP A 25 3.38 -11.83 0.50
C ASP A 25 4.02 -10.48 0.91
N GLU A 26 5.04 -10.05 0.18
CA GLU A 26 5.67 -8.74 0.42
C GLU A 26 4.78 -7.59 -0.04
N ALA A 27 4.10 -7.75 -1.19
CA ALA A 27 3.13 -6.76 -1.65
C ALA A 27 2.03 -6.53 -0.62
N ARG A 28 1.51 -7.62 -0.03
CA ARG A 28 0.49 -7.58 1.03
C ARG A 28 0.99 -6.85 2.27
N ALA A 29 2.25 -7.06 2.67
CA ALA A 29 2.85 -6.37 3.80
C ALA A 29 2.96 -4.85 3.56
N GLU A 30 3.35 -4.44 2.36
CA GLU A 30 3.44 -3.02 1.99
C GLU A 30 2.06 -2.35 1.90
N PHE A 31 1.04 -3.03 1.35
CA PHE A 31 -0.34 -2.52 1.34
C PHE A 31 -0.92 -2.37 2.75
N ARG A 32 -0.68 -3.30 3.67
CA ARG A 32 -1.04 -3.16 5.09
C ARG A 32 -0.35 -1.96 5.75
N ARG A 33 0.91 -1.71 5.42
CA ARG A 33 1.66 -0.55 5.91
C ARG A 33 1.13 0.76 5.35
N ALA A 34 0.79 0.80 4.06
CA ALA A 34 0.12 1.95 3.44
C ALA A 34 -1.23 2.24 4.10
N ALA A 35 -2.01 1.19 4.40
CA ALA A 35 -3.31 1.29 5.06
C ALA A 35 -3.22 1.87 6.49
N GLY A 36 -2.10 1.66 7.19
CA GLY A 36 -1.85 2.26 8.51
C GLY A 36 -1.36 3.71 8.47
N LEU A 37 -0.91 4.19 7.31
CA LEU A 37 -0.40 5.55 7.11
C LEU A 37 -1.41 6.50 6.48
N THR A 38 -2.49 5.98 5.89
CA THR A 38 -3.59 6.80 5.37
C THR A 38 -4.56 7.17 6.48
N GLY A 39 -4.92 8.46 6.56
CA GLY A 39 -5.97 8.96 7.44
C GLY A 39 -7.38 8.84 6.84
N ASN A 40 -7.51 8.29 5.62
CA ASN A 40 -8.77 8.15 4.92
C ASN A 40 -9.26 6.70 5.00
N GLU A 41 -10.40 6.47 5.67
CA GLU A 41 -10.98 5.15 5.87
C GLU A 41 -11.32 4.43 4.55
N LYS A 42 -11.73 5.16 3.51
CA LYS A 42 -12.01 4.57 2.19
C LYS A 42 -10.74 4.06 1.52
N GLU A 43 -9.66 4.82 1.63
CA GLU A 43 -8.36 4.44 1.07
C GLU A 43 -7.72 3.29 1.86
N ARG A 44 -7.89 3.30 3.19
CA ARG A 44 -7.50 2.19 4.07
C ARG A 44 -8.20 0.89 3.67
N ALA A 45 -9.51 0.93 3.45
CA ALA A 45 -10.28 -0.25 3.03
C ALA A 45 -9.80 -0.80 1.67
N LEU A 46 -9.52 0.09 0.71
CA LEU A 46 -9.00 -0.31 -0.61
C LEU A 46 -7.62 -0.98 -0.52
N LEU A 47 -6.72 -0.43 0.31
CA LEU A 47 -5.38 -0.99 0.51
C LEU A 47 -5.44 -2.34 1.24
N LEU A 48 -6.33 -2.49 2.22
CA LEU A 48 -6.54 -3.77 2.90
C LEU A 48 -7.12 -4.83 1.95
N ALA A 49 -8.09 -4.48 1.11
CA ALA A 49 -8.62 -5.40 0.10
C ALA A 49 -7.52 -5.90 -0.86
N ARG A 50 -6.57 -5.04 -1.25
CA ARG A 50 -5.39 -5.47 -2.03
C ARG A 50 -4.43 -6.35 -1.23
N ALA A 51 -4.31 -6.13 0.08
CA ALA A 51 -3.45 -6.91 0.96
C ALA A 51 -4.02 -8.30 1.29
N ASP A 52 -5.34 -8.48 1.25
CA ASP A 52 -5.95 -9.79 1.51
C ASP A 52 -6.02 -10.65 0.23
N GLY A 53 -5.78 -10.03 -0.93
CA GLY A 53 -5.84 -10.68 -2.24
C GLY A 53 -7.29 -10.93 -2.61
N GLY A 54 -7.86 -10.01 -3.39
CA GLY A 54 -9.11 -10.26 -4.11
C GLY A 54 -8.99 -11.44 -5.06
#